data_AF-A0A1E5C4M1-F1
#
_entry.id   AF-A0A1E5C4M1-F1
#
_cell.length_a   1.000
_cell.length_b   1.000
_cell.length_c   1.000
_cell.angle_alpha   90.00
_cell.angle_beta   90.00
_cell.angle_gamma   90.00
#
_symmetry.space_group_name_H-M   'P 1'
#
loop_
_entity.id
_entity.type
_entity.pdbx_description
1 polymer ?
#
loop_
_entity_poly.entity_id
_entity_poly.type
_entity_poly.pdbx_seq_one_letter_code
_entity_poly.pdbx_strand_id
1 'polypeptide(L)'
;MERKTIEKPDNNHLFFEAKKKNLTFLKKIDKDHSEYRFPCGCIQVRQMSSVRNKHTPYESCSDCSSKKVSLKYSDEARNIGLKLLSKTRSRRTRHYLLKCGHIEEKTVKQVREDGVRCNQCILDGYINYGKSQGITPIKHIKGGDYWLWKFNDCGHFRLIQPMNVKHGDVVCKECFDEKTKREALSVGLELIFDESSKPYNANYRRYIVTACGHKQTFTLSSVRKNSWRCKSCLREKLSIEASKVRIDISGRSKKKGCMEYKFKDCGHKKDIHTTQVRNSKSINCSKCKNSAWERSSEIYLIKIEAKNRKWLKLGHTENIEKRCLQYGIPRDSKVSILYRSTLDSRVIAQKIEKLTHDKFSNYNLNHSEMNELHTKSGFTECYPVKITLEMMRFIEIEIVKCIFIQSN
;
A
#
# COMPACT_ATOMS: atom_id res chain seq x y z
N MET A 1 43.96 39.72 -94.02
CA MET A 1 43.77 39.27 -92.62
C MET A 1 44.29 37.85 -92.50
N GLU A 2 45.57 37.71 -92.15
CA GLU A 2 46.23 36.41 -92.00
C GLU A 2 45.67 35.71 -90.75
N ARG A 3 45.03 34.56 -90.96
CA ARG A 3 44.65 33.65 -89.87
C ARG A 3 45.92 33.07 -89.29
N LYS A 4 46.38 33.62 -88.15
CA LYS A 4 47.41 32.99 -87.32
C LYS A 4 46.99 31.53 -87.07
N THR A 5 47.76 30.59 -87.59
CA THR A 5 47.72 29.18 -87.20
C THR A 5 48.00 29.13 -85.70
N ILE A 6 46.95 28.98 -84.91
CA ILE A 6 47.06 28.76 -83.47
C ILE A 6 47.71 27.38 -83.32
N GLU A 7 48.98 27.38 -82.90
CA GLU A 7 49.68 26.15 -82.52
C GLU A 7 48.81 25.39 -81.52
N LYS A 8 48.51 24.13 -81.83
CA LYS A 8 47.74 23.28 -80.93
C LYS A 8 48.51 23.19 -79.62
N PRO A 9 47.90 23.55 -78.48
CA PRO A 9 48.60 23.54 -77.20
C PRO A 9 49.16 22.14 -76.95
N ASP A 10 50.44 22.09 -76.58
CA ASP A 10 51.14 20.84 -76.30
C ASP A 10 50.45 20.14 -75.11
N ASN A 11 49.73 19.05 -75.41
CA ASN A 11 49.01 18.26 -74.43
C ASN A 11 49.95 17.30 -73.66
N ASN A 12 51.27 17.33 -73.91
CA ASN A 12 52.24 16.45 -73.26
C ASN A 12 52.14 16.46 -71.73
N HIS A 13 51.90 17.62 -71.11
CA HIS A 13 51.71 17.70 -69.66
C HIS A 13 50.53 16.85 -69.16
N LEU A 14 49.40 16.81 -69.89
CA LEU A 14 48.22 16.02 -69.52
C LEU A 14 48.47 14.52 -69.58
N PHE A 15 49.32 14.07 -70.51
CA PHE A 15 49.76 12.67 -70.58
C PHE A 15 50.60 12.28 -69.37
N PHE A 16 51.57 13.11 -68.97
CA PHE A 16 52.40 12.86 -67.79
C PHE A 16 51.56 12.86 -66.50
N GLU A 17 50.62 13.79 -66.37
CA GLU A 17 49.68 13.85 -65.24
C GLU A 17 48.81 12.59 -65.16
N ALA A 18 48.22 12.16 -66.29
CA ALA A 18 47.40 10.95 -66.34
C ALA A 18 48.22 9.70 -65.95
N LYS A 19 49.42 9.54 -66.53
CA LYS A 19 50.30 8.40 -66.25
C LYS A 19 50.70 8.36 -64.78
N LYS A 20 51.02 9.50 -64.16
CA LYS A 20 51.32 9.62 -62.71
C LYS A 20 50.16 9.17 -61.82
N LYS A 21 48.92 9.19 -62.34
CA LYS A 21 47.71 8.74 -61.63
C LYS A 21 47.19 7.38 -62.10
N ASN A 22 48.01 6.63 -62.83
CA ASN A 22 47.65 5.34 -63.42
C ASN A 22 46.45 5.41 -64.37
N LEU A 23 46.35 6.50 -65.14
CA LEU A 23 45.35 6.69 -66.18
C LEU A 23 46.04 6.80 -67.54
N THR A 24 45.33 6.40 -68.61
CA THR A 24 45.72 6.72 -69.98
C THR A 24 44.88 7.90 -70.46
N PHE A 25 45.50 9.05 -70.72
CA PHE A 25 44.82 10.18 -71.36
C PHE A 25 44.46 9.80 -72.81
N LEU A 26 43.21 10.07 -73.22
CA LEU A 26 42.74 9.76 -74.57
C LEU A 26 42.59 11.03 -75.40
N LYS A 27 41.75 11.97 -74.94
CA LYS A 27 41.52 13.24 -75.61
C LYS A 27 41.03 14.30 -74.63
N LYS A 28 41.32 15.56 -74.96
CA LYS A 28 40.74 16.72 -74.28
C LYS A 28 39.34 16.98 -74.84
N ILE A 29 38.35 17.18 -73.96
CA ILE A 29 36.98 17.50 -74.38
C ILE A 29 36.78 19.01 -74.42
N ASP A 30 37.07 19.68 -73.31
CA ASP A 30 36.93 21.13 -73.16
C ASP A 30 38.06 21.70 -72.30
N LYS A 31 37.91 22.97 -71.87
CA LYS A 31 38.92 23.66 -71.07
C LYS A 31 39.15 23.03 -69.68
N ASP A 32 38.18 22.29 -69.14
CA ASP A 32 38.18 21.75 -67.79
C ASP A 32 38.18 20.21 -67.77
N HIS A 33 37.70 19.56 -68.83
CA HIS A 33 37.47 18.11 -68.88
C HIS A 33 38.27 17.39 -69.96
N SER A 34 38.64 16.15 -69.64
CA SER A 34 39.29 15.23 -70.58
C SER A 34 38.78 13.81 -70.38
N GLU A 35 38.89 13.01 -71.44
CA GLU A 35 38.63 11.57 -71.39
C GLU A 35 39.87 10.82 -70.98
N TYR A 36 39.70 9.95 -69.99
CA TYR A 36 40.75 9.08 -69.47
C TYR A 36 40.27 7.63 -69.50
N ARG A 37 41.16 6.72 -69.88
CA ARG A 37 41.00 5.28 -69.65
C ARG A 37 41.56 4.93 -68.28
N PHE A 38 40.73 4.32 -67.44
CA PHE A 38 41.08 3.87 -66.09
C PHE A 38 41.73 2.48 -66.13
N PRO A 39 42.43 2.04 -65.06
CA PRO A 39 43.02 0.70 -64.99
C PRO A 39 42.01 -0.44 -65.18
N CYS A 40 40.75 -0.20 -64.84
CA CYS A 40 39.66 -1.14 -65.09
C CYS A 40 39.19 -1.17 -66.56
N GLY A 41 39.90 -0.53 -67.50
CA GLY A 41 39.58 -0.48 -68.92
C GLY A 41 38.47 0.51 -69.31
N CYS A 42 37.65 0.96 -68.35
CA CYS A 42 36.58 1.94 -68.59
C CYS A 42 37.12 3.31 -68.98
N ILE A 43 36.40 3.98 -69.89
CA ILE A 43 36.65 5.36 -70.28
C ILE A 43 35.68 6.26 -69.52
N GLN A 44 36.18 7.31 -68.89
CA GLN A 44 35.33 8.31 -68.24
C GLN A 44 35.87 9.73 -68.43
N VAL A 45 34.94 10.67 -68.45
CA VAL A 45 35.23 12.10 -68.44
C VAL A 45 35.55 12.53 -67.01
N ARG A 46 36.67 13.25 -66.83
CA ARG A 46 37.06 13.84 -65.55
C ARG A 46 37.54 15.26 -65.74
N GLN A 47 37.34 16.06 -64.69
CA GLN A 47 38.00 17.36 -64.58
C GLN A 47 39.50 17.16 -64.46
N MET A 48 40.27 17.85 -65.31
CA MET A 48 41.73 17.76 -65.33
C MET A 48 42.33 18.16 -63.98
N SER A 49 41.77 19.19 -63.33
CA SER A 49 42.15 19.63 -61.97
C SER A 49 41.96 18.53 -60.93
N SER A 50 40.88 17.74 -61.02
CA SER A 50 40.63 16.60 -60.13
C SER A 50 41.63 15.47 -60.32
N VAL A 51 42.11 15.25 -61.55
CA VAL A 51 43.17 14.26 -61.82
C VAL A 51 44.51 14.74 -61.27
N ARG A 52 44.88 16.00 -61.55
CA ARG A 52 46.10 16.65 -61.08
C ARG A 52 46.22 16.62 -59.55
N ASN A 53 45.16 17.08 -58.88
CA ASN A 53 45.18 17.30 -57.43
C ASN A 53 44.99 16.02 -56.60
N LYS A 54 44.60 14.90 -57.22
CA LYS A 54 44.41 13.66 -56.47
C LYS A 54 45.75 13.12 -55.98
N HIS A 55 45.96 13.01 -54.67
CA HIS A 55 47.24 12.54 -54.13
C HIS A 55 47.57 11.09 -54.52
N THR A 56 46.58 10.19 -54.53
CA THR A 56 46.77 8.77 -54.86
C THR A 56 46.40 8.43 -56.30
N PRO A 57 47.07 7.44 -56.92
CA PRO A 57 46.66 6.91 -58.22
C PRO A 57 45.21 6.39 -58.22
N TYR A 58 44.56 6.39 -59.38
CA TYR A 58 43.25 5.76 -59.52
C TYR A 58 43.42 4.25 -59.62
N GLU A 59 42.71 3.50 -58.78
CA GLU A 59 42.65 2.04 -58.88
C GLU A 59 41.49 1.56 -59.76
N SER A 60 40.40 2.33 -59.84
CA SER A 60 39.25 2.03 -60.69
C SER A 60 38.41 3.27 -61.00
N CYS A 61 37.54 3.15 -62.01
CA CYS A 61 36.59 4.20 -62.39
C CYS A 61 35.42 4.29 -61.38
N SER A 62 34.63 5.38 -61.40
CA SER A 62 33.54 5.55 -60.44
C SER A 62 32.48 4.44 -60.54
N ASP A 63 32.23 3.95 -61.75
CA ASP A 63 31.18 2.96 -61.99
C ASP A 63 31.63 1.58 -61.51
N CYS A 64 32.89 1.22 -61.78
CA CYS A 64 33.53 0.01 -61.25
C CYS A 64 33.65 0.06 -59.72
N SER A 65 34.04 1.19 -59.14
CA SER A 65 34.03 1.39 -57.68
C SER A 65 32.62 1.20 -57.11
N SER A 66 31.61 1.80 -57.74
CA SER A 66 30.20 1.70 -57.33
C SER A 66 29.67 0.27 -57.47
N LYS A 67 30.05 -0.46 -58.52
CA LYS A 67 29.74 -1.89 -58.71
C LYS A 67 30.42 -2.75 -57.64
N LYS A 68 31.72 -2.57 -57.37
CA LYS A 68 32.46 -3.27 -56.30
C LYS A 68 31.82 -3.06 -54.93
N VAL A 69 31.44 -1.82 -54.60
CA VAL A 69 30.74 -1.51 -53.35
C VAL A 69 29.35 -2.15 -53.30
N SER A 70 28.62 -2.17 -54.42
CA SER A 70 27.30 -2.81 -54.48
C SER A 70 27.39 -4.33 -54.33
N LEU A 71 28.40 -4.95 -54.94
CA LEU A 71 28.69 -6.38 -54.79
C LEU A 71 29.03 -6.70 -53.34
N LYS A 72 29.94 -5.94 -52.72
CA LYS A 72 30.27 -6.07 -51.29
C LYS A 72 29.03 -6.00 -50.40
N TYR A 73 28.16 -5.02 -50.61
CA TYR A 73 26.93 -4.88 -49.82
C TYR A 73 25.90 -5.98 -50.12
N SER A 74 25.88 -6.50 -51.35
CA SER A 74 25.04 -7.65 -51.71
C SER A 74 25.51 -8.91 -50.98
N ASP A 75 26.82 -9.12 -50.88
CA ASP A 75 27.39 -10.26 -50.16
C ASP A 75 27.19 -10.12 -48.64
N GLU A 76 27.42 -8.92 -48.07
CA GLU A 76 27.08 -8.61 -46.67
C GLU A 76 25.60 -8.90 -46.37
N ALA A 77 24.69 -8.51 -47.25
CA ALA A 77 23.25 -8.79 -47.10
C ALA A 77 22.94 -10.29 -47.20
N ARG A 78 23.53 -11.00 -48.17
CA ARG A 78 23.31 -12.43 -48.38
C ARG A 78 23.76 -13.24 -47.16
N ASN A 79 24.87 -12.85 -46.52
CA ASN A 79 25.41 -13.52 -45.35
C ASN A 79 24.45 -13.54 -44.16
N ILE A 80 23.62 -12.51 -44.00
CA ILE A 80 22.58 -12.47 -42.97
C ILE A 80 21.19 -12.83 -43.51
N GLY A 81 21.10 -13.39 -44.73
CA GLY A 81 19.86 -13.87 -45.36
C GLY A 81 18.94 -12.76 -45.89
N LEU A 82 19.49 -11.61 -46.27
CA LEU A 82 18.76 -10.53 -46.95
C LEU A 82 19.17 -10.45 -48.43
N LYS A 83 18.31 -9.88 -49.27
CA LYS A 83 18.62 -9.61 -50.68
C LYS A 83 18.66 -8.11 -50.95
N LEU A 84 19.81 -7.59 -51.35
CA LEU A 84 19.96 -6.20 -51.78
C LEU A 84 19.20 -6.00 -53.11
N LEU A 85 18.24 -5.06 -53.13
CA LEU A 85 17.44 -4.79 -54.32
C LEU A 85 17.96 -3.56 -55.08
N SER A 86 18.11 -2.43 -54.41
CA SER A 86 18.45 -1.17 -55.08
C SER A 86 19.14 -0.16 -54.15
N LYS A 87 19.74 0.87 -54.76
CA LYS A 87 20.33 2.02 -54.05
C LYS A 87 19.25 3.05 -53.73
N THR A 88 19.36 3.68 -52.57
CA THR A 88 18.52 4.84 -52.21
C THR A 88 19.25 6.13 -52.60
N ARG A 89 18.62 7.29 -52.36
CA ARG A 89 19.25 8.61 -52.51
C ARG A 89 20.43 8.81 -51.55
N SER A 90 20.40 8.18 -50.38
CA SER A 90 21.46 8.29 -49.38
C SER A 90 22.57 7.28 -49.67
N ARG A 91 23.83 7.73 -49.54
CA ARG A 91 24.98 6.81 -49.67
C ARG A 91 25.03 5.76 -48.56
N ARG A 92 24.34 6.01 -47.43
CA ARG A 92 24.39 5.18 -46.21
C ARG A 92 23.27 4.13 -46.13
N THR A 93 22.24 4.24 -46.95
CA THR A 93 21.07 3.33 -46.91
C THR A 93 20.84 2.63 -48.25
N ARG A 94 20.15 1.50 -48.24
CA ARG A 94 19.75 0.74 -49.42
C ARG A 94 18.40 0.07 -49.19
N HIS A 95 17.73 -0.34 -50.26
CA HIS A 95 16.54 -1.17 -50.17
C HIS A 95 16.93 -2.65 -50.12
N TYR A 96 16.47 -3.35 -49.09
CA TYR A 96 16.69 -4.77 -48.90
C TYR A 96 15.36 -5.51 -48.84
N LEU A 97 15.29 -6.68 -49.47
CA LEU A 97 14.27 -7.68 -49.22
C LEU A 97 14.67 -8.47 -47.97
N LEU A 98 13.85 -8.39 -46.94
CA LEU A 98 14.07 -9.03 -45.65
C LEU A 98 13.61 -10.49 -45.66
N LYS A 99 14.05 -11.30 -44.68
CA LYS A 99 13.68 -12.72 -44.54
C LYS A 99 12.17 -12.95 -44.50
N CYS A 100 11.43 -11.98 -43.95
CA CYS A 100 9.98 -12.01 -43.88
C CYS A 100 9.26 -11.62 -45.19
N GLY A 101 10.01 -11.33 -46.27
CA GLY A 101 9.45 -10.91 -47.56
C GLY A 101 9.19 -9.41 -47.70
N HIS A 102 9.32 -8.62 -46.63
CA HIS A 102 9.14 -7.17 -46.69
C HIS A 102 10.35 -6.46 -47.31
N ILE A 103 10.10 -5.37 -48.03
CA ILE A 103 11.14 -4.51 -48.60
C ILE A 103 11.28 -3.27 -47.72
N GLU A 104 12.48 -3.03 -47.18
CA GLU A 104 12.73 -1.88 -46.32
C GLU A 104 14.04 -1.16 -46.65
N GLU A 105 14.04 0.15 -46.42
CA GLU A 105 15.26 0.96 -46.43
C GLU A 105 16.02 0.75 -45.11
N LYS A 106 17.25 0.22 -45.19
CA LYS A 106 18.13 0.02 -44.03
C LYS A 106 19.49 0.63 -44.25
N THR A 107 20.15 0.99 -43.17
CA THR A 107 21.55 1.43 -43.25
C THR A 107 22.47 0.25 -43.51
N VAL A 108 23.53 0.47 -44.29
CA VAL A 108 24.57 -0.54 -44.54
C VAL A 108 25.21 -0.99 -43.22
N LYS A 109 25.33 -0.07 -42.26
CA LYS A 109 25.84 -0.36 -40.90
C LYS A 109 24.96 -1.40 -40.19
N GLN A 110 23.64 -1.20 -40.16
CA GLN A 110 22.71 -2.16 -39.54
C GLN A 110 22.78 -3.56 -40.16
N VAL A 111 22.93 -3.65 -41.49
CA VAL A 111 23.08 -4.92 -42.20
C VAL A 111 24.39 -5.60 -41.82
N ARG A 112 25.49 -4.85 -41.77
CA ARG A 112 26.81 -5.38 -41.39
C ARG A 112 26.86 -5.88 -39.94
N GLU A 113 26.15 -5.21 -39.04
CA GLU A 113 26.10 -5.54 -37.61
C GLU A 113 25.02 -6.58 -37.26
N ASP A 114 24.33 -7.16 -38.25
CA ASP A 114 23.18 -8.07 -38.08
C ASP A 114 22.06 -7.49 -37.19
N GLY A 115 21.94 -6.16 -37.17
CA GLY A 115 20.95 -5.42 -36.39
C GLY A 115 19.62 -5.17 -37.12
N VAL A 116 19.35 -5.88 -38.22
CA VAL A 116 18.21 -5.60 -39.09
C VAL A 116 16.94 -6.22 -38.53
N ARG A 117 15.98 -5.37 -38.17
CA ARG A 117 14.61 -5.79 -37.83
C ARG A 117 13.64 -5.22 -38.84
N CYS A 118 12.64 -6.01 -39.21
CA CYS A 118 11.54 -5.57 -40.07
C CYS A 118 10.54 -4.73 -39.27
N ASN A 119 10.35 -3.47 -39.67
CA ASN A 119 9.38 -2.58 -39.04
C ASN A 119 7.95 -3.10 -39.20
N GLN A 120 7.62 -3.69 -40.36
CA GLN A 120 6.30 -4.28 -40.59
C GLN A 120 6.06 -5.48 -39.67
N CYS A 121 7.00 -6.43 -39.56
CA CYS A 121 6.85 -7.56 -38.64
C CYS A 121 6.79 -7.12 -37.17
N ILE A 122 7.50 -6.05 -36.79
CA ILE A 122 7.36 -5.47 -35.45
C ILE A 122 5.92 -4.97 -35.23
N LEU A 123 5.38 -4.23 -36.21
CA LEU A 123 4.01 -3.73 -36.16
C LEU A 123 2.98 -4.87 -36.13
N ASP A 124 3.15 -5.89 -36.96
CA ASP A 124 2.29 -7.09 -36.97
C ASP A 124 2.34 -7.79 -35.61
N GLY A 125 3.53 -7.88 -35.00
CA GLY A 125 3.71 -8.37 -33.64
C GLY A 125 2.91 -7.53 -32.63
N TYR A 126 2.97 -6.20 -32.72
CA TYR A 126 2.20 -5.30 -31.86
C TYR A 126 0.69 -5.41 -32.06
N ILE A 127 0.22 -5.57 -33.29
CA ILE A 127 -1.19 -5.82 -33.60
C ILE A 127 -1.63 -7.13 -32.95
N ASN A 128 -0.83 -8.19 -33.06
CA ASN A 128 -1.13 -9.49 -32.46
C ASN A 128 -1.15 -9.42 -30.92
N TYR A 129 -0.18 -8.73 -30.29
CA TYR A 129 -0.19 -8.50 -28.85
C TYR A 129 -1.41 -7.68 -28.42
N GLY A 130 -1.75 -6.62 -29.16
CA GLY A 130 -2.94 -5.83 -28.87
C GLY A 130 -4.21 -6.66 -28.93
N LYS A 131 -4.38 -7.44 -30.01
CA LYS A 131 -5.56 -8.28 -30.23
C LYS A 131 -5.76 -9.28 -29.10
N SER A 132 -4.70 -9.90 -28.59
CA SER A 132 -4.81 -10.83 -27.46
C SER A 132 -5.18 -10.16 -26.13
N GLN A 133 -4.95 -8.85 -26.02
CA GLN A 133 -5.27 -8.04 -24.84
C GLN A 133 -6.51 -7.14 -25.02
N GLY A 134 -7.27 -7.30 -26.11
CA GLY A 134 -8.46 -6.48 -26.37
C GLY A 134 -8.15 -5.00 -26.67
N ILE A 135 -6.97 -4.67 -27.20
CA ILE A 135 -6.58 -3.31 -27.58
C ILE A 135 -6.00 -3.26 -29.00
N THR A 136 -5.99 -2.10 -29.64
CA THR A 136 -5.46 -1.93 -31.01
C THR A 136 -4.46 -0.78 -31.08
N PRO A 137 -3.26 -0.98 -31.66
CA PRO A 137 -2.28 0.09 -31.82
C PRO A 137 -2.77 1.07 -32.90
N ILE A 138 -2.75 2.37 -32.59
CA ILE A 138 -3.22 3.44 -33.47
C ILE A 138 -2.06 4.17 -34.12
N LYS A 139 -1.09 4.65 -33.32
CA LYS A 139 0.06 5.41 -33.83
C LYS A 139 1.28 5.31 -32.92
N HIS A 140 2.46 5.29 -33.53
CA HIS A 140 3.74 5.43 -32.84
C HIS A 140 4.00 6.89 -32.45
N ILE A 141 4.52 7.14 -31.25
CA ILE A 141 4.91 8.47 -30.80
C ILE A 141 6.42 8.67 -31.03
N LYS A 142 6.77 9.71 -31.80
CA LYS A 142 8.17 10.07 -32.06
C LYS A 142 8.87 10.43 -30.74
N GLY A 143 10.12 9.97 -30.58
CA GLY A 143 10.94 10.28 -29.40
C GLY A 143 10.88 9.24 -28.27
N GLY A 144 10.24 8.09 -28.47
CA GLY A 144 10.31 6.97 -27.52
C GLY A 144 9.66 5.69 -28.03
N ASP A 145 9.62 4.67 -27.15
CA ASP A 145 9.01 3.37 -27.44
C ASP A 145 7.51 3.31 -27.10
N TYR A 146 6.84 4.46 -27.10
CA TYR A 146 5.42 4.56 -26.76
C TYR A 146 4.54 4.53 -28.01
N TRP A 147 3.43 3.81 -27.88
CA TRP A 147 2.38 3.76 -28.88
C TRP A 147 1.06 4.24 -28.25
N LEU A 148 0.24 4.91 -29.04
CA LEU A 148 -1.14 5.18 -28.68
C LEU A 148 -1.97 3.94 -29.00
N TRP A 149 -2.58 3.36 -27.97
CA TRP A 149 -3.46 2.19 -28.08
C TRP A 149 -4.90 2.61 -27.82
N LYS A 150 -5.84 1.99 -28.53
CA LYS A 150 -7.28 2.08 -28.27
C LYS A 150 -7.74 0.82 -27.56
N PHE A 151 -8.46 0.95 -26.46
CA PHE A 151 -9.13 -0.18 -25.81
C PHE A 151 -10.41 -0.51 -26.56
N ASN A 152 -10.59 -1.77 -26.99
CA ASN A 152 -11.70 -2.14 -27.86
C ASN A 152 -13.04 -2.13 -27.11
N ASP A 153 -13.04 -2.54 -25.84
CA ASP A 153 -14.26 -2.66 -25.04
C ASP A 153 -14.88 -1.30 -24.67
N CYS A 154 -14.05 -0.29 -24.43
CA CYS A 154 -14.50 1.02 -23.94
C CYS A 154 -14.19 2.19 -24.87
N GLY A 155 -13.39 1.99 -25.92
CA GLY A 155 -13.01 3.02 -26.87
C GLY A 155 -11.96 4.03 -26.38
N HIS A 156 -11.58 4.02 -25.10
CA HIS A 156 -10.58 4.93 -24.54
C HIS A 156 -9.18 4.71 -25.13
N PHE A 157 -8.33 5.74 -25.03
CA PHE A 157 -6.98 5.72 -25.58
C PHE A 157 -5.92 5.85 -24.49
N ARG A 158 -4.78 5.18 -24.66
CA ARG A 158 -3.66 5.30 -23.72
C ARG A 158 -2.32 5.15 -24.41
N LEU A 159 -1.34 5.94 -23.94
CA LEU A 159 0.07 5.74 -24.29
C LEU A 159 0.64 4.57 -23.48
N ILE A 160 1.02 3.50 -24.17
CA ILE A 160 1.56 2.28 -23.56
C ILE A 160 2.77 1.82 -24.36
N GLN A 161 3.82 1.38 -23.67
CA GLN A 161 4.95 0.71 -24.32
C GLN A 161 4.50 -0.68 -24.80
N PRO A 162 4.85 -1.11 -26.02
CA PRO A 162 4.49 -2.42 -26.53
C PRO A 162 4.92 -3.59 -25.62
N MET A 163 6.00 -3.42 -24.85
CA MET A 163 6.43 -4.43 -23.89
C MET A 163 5.39 -4.67 -22.78
N ASN A 164 4.76 -3.61 -22.26
CA ASN A 164 3.70 -3.75 -21.24
C ASN A 164 2.45 -4.42 -21.83
N VAL A 165 2.15 -4.17 -23.10
CA VAL A 165 1.07 -4.87 -23.82
C VAL A 165 1.40 -6.35 -23.96
N LYS A 166 2.64 -6.68 -24.34
CA LYS A 166 3.11 -8.07 -24.44
C LYS A 166 3.02 -8.81 -23.11
N HIS A 167 3.28 -8.16 -21.98
CA HIS A 167 3.18 -8.74 -20.65
C HIS A 167 1.74 -8.82 -20.10
N GLY A 168 0.77 -8.18 -20.75
CA GLY A 168 -0.63 -8.19 -20.33
C GLY A 168 -0.98 -7.19 -19.23
N ASP A 169 -0.08 -6.25 -18.90
CA ASP A 169 -0.28 -5.23 -17.87
C ASP A 169 -1.08 -4.02 -18.41
N VAL A 170 -2.18 -4.28 -19.11
CA VAL A 170 -2.99 -3.26 -19.77
C VAL A 170 -4.31 -3.06 -19.04
N VAL A 171 -4.43 -1.91 -18.40
CA VAL A 171 -5.67 -1.49 -17.74
C VAL A 171 -6.08 -0.15 -18.32
N CYS A 172 -7.33 -0.03 -18.74
CA CYS A 172 -7.90 1.25 -19.12
C CYS A 172 -8.02 2.12 -17.87
N LYS A 173 -7.25 3.22 -17.80
CA LYS A 173 -7.22 4.10 -16.63
C LYS A 173 -8.58 4.74 -16.38
N GLU A 174 -9.25 5.19 -17.44
CA GLU A 174 -10.57 5.84 -17.37
C GLU A 174 -11.62 4.86 -16.84
N CYS A 175 -11.73 3.66 -17.40
CA CYS A 175 -12.66 2.63 -16.89
C CYS A 175 -12.33 2.21 -15.45
N PHE A 176 -11.05 2.17 -15.09
CA PHE A 176 -10.64 1.88 -13.73
C PHE A 176 -11.07 2.99 -12.75
N ASP A 177 -10.90 4.26 -13.13
CA ASP A 177 -11.31 5.40 -12.34
C ASP A 177 -12.85 5.47 -12.23
N GLU A 178 -13.59 5.20 -13.30
CA GLU A 178 -15.05 5.09 -13.30
C GLU A 178 -15.56 3.93 -12.43
N LYS A 179 -14.93 2.76 -12.53
CA LYS A 179 -15.22 1.62 -11.65
C LYS A 179 -15.00 2.02 -10.19
N THR A 180 -13.88 2.68 -9.89
CA THR A 180 -13.57 3.14 -8.53
C THR A 180 -14.57 4.18 -8.03
N LYS A 181 -15.00 5.12 -8.88
CA LYS A 181 -16.07 6.08 -8.57
C LYS A 181 -17.38 5.36 -8.20
N ARG A 182 -17.78 4.37 -9.00
CA ARG A 182 -18.98 3.56 -8.74
C ARG A 182 -18.87 2.74 -7.45
N GLU A 183 -17.73 2.10 -7.22
CA GLU A 183 -17.44 1.35 -5.98
C GLU A 183 -17.46 2.25 -4.75
N ALA A 184 -17.00 3.51 -4.86
CA ALA A 184 -17.07 4.48 -3.78
C ALA A 184 -18.52 4.88 -3.49
N LEU A 185 -19.26 5.25 -4.54
CA LEU A 185 -20.64 5.71 -4.42
C LEU A 185 -21.54 4.63 -3.81
N SER A 186 -21.36 3.36 -4.19
CA SER A 186 -22.15 2.24 -3.67
C SER A 186 -21.97 1.98 -2.17
N VAL A 187 -20.88 2.47 -1.58
CA VAL A 187 -20.63 2.38 -0.13
C VAL A 187 -20.79 3.73 0.57
N GLY A 188 -21.39 4.75 -0.05
CA GLY A 188 -21.58 6.05 0.59
C GLY A 188 -20.28 6.87 0.72
N LEU A 189 -19.39 6.75 -0.26
CA LEU A 189 -18.18 7.56 -0.39
C LEU A 189 -18.17 8.30 -1.73
N GLU A 190 -17.63 9.50 -1.74
CA GLU A 190 -17.37 10.26 -2.96
C GLU A 190 -15.87 10.38 -3.20
N LEU A 191 -15.39 10.00 -4.38
CA LEU A 191 -13.97 9.99 -4.71
C LEU A 191 -13.48 11.40 -5.09
N ILE A 192 -12.44 11.90 -4.41
CA ILE A 192 -11.83 13.21 -4.68
C ILE A 192 -10.68 13.03 -5.69
N PHE A 193 -10.76 13.72 -6.82
CA PHE A 193 -9.69 13.82 -7.82
C PHE A 193 -8.96 15.15 -7.66
N ASP A 194 -8.17 15.31 -6.60
CA ASP A 194 -7.34 16.51 -6.41
C ASP A 194 -5.88 16.20 -6.83
N GLU A 195 -5.23 17.05 -7.62
CA GLU A 195 -3.85 16.81 -8.09
C GLU A 195 -2.83 16.77 -6.94
N SER A 196 -3.14 17.48 -5.84
CA SER A 196 -2.38 17.47 -4.59
C SER A 196 -2.48 16.14 -3.81
N SER A 197 -3.35 15.22 -4.23
CA SER A 197 -3.67 13.98 -3.53
C SER A 197 -3.09 12.76 -4.21
N LYS A 198 -2.09 12.93 -5.08
CA LYS A 198 -1.26 11.81 -5.52
C LYS A 198 -0.73 11.11 -4.27
N PRO A 199 -1.34 9.98 -3.88
CA PRO A 199 -0.94 9.33 -2.65
C PRO A 199 0.44 8.75 -2.91
N TYR A 200 1.26 8.66 -1.87
CA TYR A 200 2.55 7.97 -1.95
C TYR A 200 2.43 6.54 -2.54
N ASN A 201 1.24 5.93 -2.45
CA ASN A 201 0.97 4.59 -2.95
C ASN A 201 -0.28 4.55 -3.85
N ALA A 202 -0.16 3.90 -5.01
CA ALA A 202 -1.21 3.74 -6.02
C ALA A 202 -2.50 3.08 -5.50
N ASN A 203 -2.46 2.40 -4.35
CA ASN A 203 -3.62 1.72 -3.74
C ASN A 203 -4.49 2.61 -2.83
N TYR A 204 -4.07 3.85 -2.56
CA TYR A 204 -4.81 4.77 -1.69
C TYR A 204 -5.53 5.83 -2.53
N ARG A 205 -6.67 6.32 -2.05
CA ARG A 205 -7.40 7.46 -2.62
C ARG A 205 -8.05 8.26 -1.51
N ARG A 206 -8.29 9.55 -1.75
CA ARG A 206 -9.04 10.42 -0.83
C ARG A 206 -10.52 10.38 -1.18
N TYR A 207 -11.34 10.29 -0.14
CA TYR A 207 -12.78 10.24 -0.28
C TYR A 207 -13.45 11.22 0.68
N ILE A 208 -14.65 11.66 0.34
CA ILE A 208 -15.61 12.30 1.25
C ILE A 208 -16.60 11.24 1.71
N VAL A 209 -16.83 11.12 3.02
CA VAL A 209 -17.87 10.23 3.55
C VAL A 209 -19.21 10.95 3.43
N THR A 210 -20.12 10.48 2.57
CA THR A 210 -21.34 11.23 2.23
C THR A 210 -22.23 11.49 3.45
N ALA A 211 -22.30 10.53 4.37
CA ALA A 211 -23.12 10.63 5.58
C ALA A 211 -22.65 11.70 6.59
N CYS A 212 -21.38 12.12 6.57
CA CYS A 212 -20.84 13.06 7.56
C CYS A 212 -19.92 14.16 7.00
N GLY A 213 -19.70 14.21 5.70
CA GLY A 213 -18.85 15.20 5.02
C GLY A 213 -17.34 15.08 5.30
N HIS A 214 -16.91 14.13 6.13
CA HIS A 214 -15.50 14.00 6.50
C HIS A 214 -14.63 13.50 5.34
N LYS A 215 -13.50 14.18 5.12
CA LYS A 215 -12.48 13.80 4.15
C LYS A 215 -11.49 12.80 4.76
N GLN A 216 -11.29 11.65 4.11
CA GLN A 216 -10.35 10.65 4.59
C GLN A 216 -9.73 9.83 3.46
N THR A 217 -8.48 9.40 3.64
CA THR A 217 -7.81 8.48 2.73
C THR A 217 -8.13 7.04 3.08
N PHE A 218 -8.57 6.26 2.10
CA PHE A 218 -8.84 4.82 2.21
C PHE A 218 -8.07 4.05 1.15
N THR A 219 -7.81 2.76 1.40
CA THR A 219 -7.32 1.84 0.37
C THR A 219 -8.48 1.42 -0.55
N LEU A 220 -8.18 1.17 -1.82
CA LEU A 220 -9.15 0.63 -2.78
C LEU A 220 -9.77 -0.69 -2.28
N SER A 221 -8.98 -1.55 -1.63
CA SER A 221 -9.45 -2.82 -1.07
C SER A 221 -10.45 -2.63 0.07
N SER A 222 -10.25 -1.65 0.95
CA SER A 222 -11.19 -1.38 2.05
C SER A 222 -12.53 -0.84 1.55
N VAL A 223 -12.52 -0.01 0.50
CA VAL A 223 -13.74 0.48 -0.16
C VAL A 223 -14.49 -0.68 -0.81
N ARG A 224 -13.80 -1.49 -1.63
CA ARG A 224 -14.39 -2.67 -2.31
C ARG A 224 -15.01 -3.70 -1.35
N LYS A 225 -14.34 -3.96 -0.22
CA LYS A 225 -14.82 -4.90 0.80
C LYS A 225 -15.81 -4.28 1.79
N ASN A 226 -16.18 -3.01 1.61
CA ASN A 226 -16.99 -2.23 2.55
C ASN A 226 -16.52 -2.33 4.02
N SER A 227 -15.19 -2.34 4.23
CA SER A 227 -14.53 -2.52 5.54
C SER A 227 -13.90 -1.24 6.06
N TRP A 228 -14.35 -0.10 5.54
CA TRP A 228 -13.86 1.23 5.91
C TRP A 228 -14.68 1.79 7.08
N ARG A 229 -14.12 2.81 7.74
CA ARG A 229 -14.81 3.56 8.80
C ARG A 229 -14.31 5.00 8.85
N CYS A 230 -15.23 5.95 9.04
CA CYS A 230 -14.86 7.33 9.28
C CYS A 230 -14.17 7.46 10.64
N LYS A 231 -12.89 7.87 10.65
CA LYS A 231 -12.10 8.01 11.88
C LYS A 231 -12.62 9.18 12.73
N SER A 232 -13.11 10.25 12.11
CA SER A 232 -13.68 11.40 12.80
C SER A 232 -14.96 11.01 13.55
N CYS A 233 -15.94 10.41 12.86
CA CYS A 233 -17.17 9.93 13.51
C CYS A 233 -16.89 8.86 14.57
N LEU A 234 -15.93 7.96 14.34
CA LEU A 234 -15.52 7.00 15.37
C LEU A 234 -14.96 7.71 16.61
N ARG A 235 -14.15 8.75 16.42
CA ARG A 235 -13.59 9.54 17.53
C ARG A 235 -14.67 10.29 18.29
N GLU A 236 -15.62 10.91 17.60
CA GLU A 236 -16.78 11.57 18.20
C GLU A 236 -17.61 10.58 19.03
N LYS A 237 -17.95 9.43 18.46
CA LYS A 237 -18.66 8.36 19.16
C LYS A 237 -17.92 7.92 20.43
N LEU A 238 -16.61 7.66 20.33
CA LEU A 238 -15.79 7.30 21.49
C LEU A 238 -15.73 8.42 22.53
N SER A 239 -15.75 9.68 22.11
CA SER A 239 -15.75 10.85 23.02
C SER A 239 -17.06 10.94 23.81
N ILE A 240 -18.19 10.64 23.17
CA ILE A 240 -19.51 10.56 23.83
C ILE A 240 -19.53 9.37 24.81
N GLU A 241 -19.06 8.19 24.40
CA GLU A 241 -18.94 7.00 25.26
C GLU A 241 -18.06 7.29 26.49
N ALA A 242 -16.92 7.97 26.30
CA ALA A 242 -16.01 8.37 27.38
C ALA A 242 -16.65 9.36 28.36
N SER A 243 -17.35 10.37 27.83
CA SER A 243 -18.02 11.39 28.66
C SER A 243 -19.07 10.79 29.59
N LYS A 244 -19.79 9.74 29.16
CA LYS A 244 -20.76 9.01 29.99
C LYS A 244 -20.15 8.36 31.23
N VAL A 245 -18.86 8.02 31.19
CA VAL A 245 -18.13 7.42 32.33
C VAL A 245 -17.13 8.40 32.96
N ARG A 246 -17.36 9.72 32.78
CA ARG A 246 -16.57 10.82 33.39
C ARG A 246 -15.07 10.79 33.03
N ILE A 247 -14.73 10.38 31.81
CA ILE A 247 -13.36 10.47 31.28
C ILE A 247 -13.36 11.16 29.90
N ASP A 248 -12.25 11.77 29.50
CA ASP A 248 -12.06 12.39 28.17
C ASP A 248 -10.93 11.71 27.40
N ILE A 249 -10.97 11.71 26.07
CA ILE A 249 -9.89 11.19 25.24
C ILE A 249 -8.75 12.21 25.17
N SER A 250 -7.60 11.92 25.76
CA SER A 250 -6.43 12.80 25.72
C SER A 250 -5.51 12.52 24.53
N GLY A 251 -5.48 11.29 24.01
CA GLY A 251 -4.56 10.94 22.93
C GLY A 251 -4.71 9.51 22.39
N ARG A 252 -3.82 9.14 21.46
CA ARG A 252 -3.69 7.77 20.97
C ARG A 252 -2.76 6.98 21.89
N SER A 253 -3.17 5.78 22.28
CA SER A 253 -2.30 4.84 23.00
C SER A 253 -1.36 4.12 22.02
N LYS A 254 -0.21 3.66 22.52
CA LYS A 254 0.69 2.74 21.79
C LYS A 254 0.09 1.32 21.69
N LYS A 255 -0.85 0.96 22.57
CA LYS A 255 -1.45 -0.38 22.63
C LYS A 255 -2.63 -0.49 21.65
N LYS A 256 -2.68 -1.58 20.88
CA LYS A 256 -3.77 -1.86 19.93
C LYS A 256 -5.11 -1.96 20.66
N GLY A 257 -6.12 -1.24 20.16
CA GLY A 257 -7.47 -1.24 20.73
C GLY A 257 -7.67 -0.31 21.94
N CYS A 258 -6.58 0.30 22.45
CA CYS A 258 -6.62 1.25 23.54
C CYS A 258 -6.55 2.69 23.04
N MET A 259 -7.06 3.61 23.87
CA MET A 259 -6.84 5.05 23.74
C MET A 259 -6.33 5.58 25.08
N GLU A 260 -5.63 6.70 25.05
CA GLU A 260 -5.25 7.41 26.27
C GLU A 260 -6.44 8.26 26.71
N TYR A 261 -6.93 8.03 27.92
CA TYR A 261 -8.02 8.80 28.52
C TYR A 261 -7.53 9.57 29.74
N LYS A 262 -8.13 10.73 30.01
CA LYS A 262 -7.95 11.56 31.19
C LYS A 262 -9.20 11.50 32.06
N PHE A 263 -9.05 11.17 33.33
CA PHE A 263 -10.16 11.18 34.30
C PHE A 263 -10.58 12.62 34.61
N LYS A 264 -11.88 12.94 34.52
CA LYS A 264 -12.37 14.30 34.83
C LYS A 264 -12.18 14.66 36.30
N ASP A 265 -12.39 13.69 37.19
CA ASP A 265 -12.41 13.94 38.63
C ASP A 265 -11.02 14.18 39.23
N CYS A 266 -9.97 13.53 38.72
CA CYS A 266 -8.63 13.67 39.28
C CYS A 266 -7.52 13.93 38.27
N GLY A 267 -7.86 14.18 37.00
CA GLY A 267 -6.92 14.64 35.97
C GLY A 267 -5.86 13.63 35.50
N HIS A 268 -5.74 12.47 36.14
CA HIS A 268 -4.79 11.43 35.74
C HIS A 268 -5.12 10.82 34.38
N LYS A 269 -4.08 10.35 33.69
CA LYS A 269 -4.19 9.68 32.39
C LYS A 269 -4.02 8.17 32.52
N LYS A 270 -4.74 7.40 31.70
CA LYS A 270 -4.63 5.94 31.63
C LYS A 270 -4.99 5.43 30.25
N ASP A 271 -4.23 4.43 29.81
CA ASP A 271 -4.58 3.63 28.64
C ASP A 271 -5.71 2.66 29.00
N ILE A 272 -6.87 2.83 28.36
CA ILE A 272 -8.06 2.00 28.60
C ILE A 272 -8.50 1.41 27.26
N HIS A 273 -8.93 0.15 27.27
CA HIS A 273 -9.44 -0.49 26.06
C HIS A 273 -10.79 0.10 25.68
N THR A 274 -11.01 0.43 24.41
CA THR A 274 -12.26 1.08 23.95
C THR A 274 -13.52 0.28 24.31
N THR A 275 -13.45 -1.05 24.34
CA THR A 275 -14.58 -1.90 24.77
C THR A 275 -14.90 -1.80 26.26
N GLN A 276 -13.92 -1.50 27.12
CA GLN A 276 -14.16 -1.30 28.56
C GLN A 276 -14.97 -0.02 28.80
N VAL A 277 -14.65 1.05 28.07
CA VAL A 277 -15.39 2.32 28.09
C VAL A 277 -16.82 2.11 27.59
N ARG A 278 -16.97 1.43 26.44
CA ARG A 278 -18.28 1.15 25.84
C ARG A 278 -19.19 0.34 26.74
N ASN A 279 -18.67 -0.69 27.40
CA ASN A 279 -19.46 -1.58 28.25
C ASN A 279 -19.67 -1.00 29.66
N SER A 280 -19.29 0.27 29.89
CA SER A 280 -19.40 0.95 31.18
C SER A 280 -18.90 0.12 32.36
N LYS A 281 -17.84 -0.68 32.14
CA LYS A 281 -17.19 -1.40 33.24
C LYS A 281 -16.67 -0.39 34.25
N SER A 282 -16.52 -0.79 35.51
CA SER A 282 -15.96 0.07 36.56
C SER A 282 -14.53 0.50 36.20
N ILE A 283 -14.42 1.68 35.58
CA ILE A 283 -13.16 2.30 35.18
C ILE A 283 -12.74 3.18 36.35
N ASN A 284 -11.82 2.67 37.16
CA ASN A 284 -11.26 3.41 38.28
C ASN A 284 -9.85 3.90 37.93
N CYS A 285 -9.53 5.10 38.43
CA CYS A 285 -8.16 5.60 38.43
C CYS A 285 -7.34 4.76 39.42
N SER A 286 -6.16 4.29 38.99
CA SER A 286 -5.27 3.52 39.87
C SER A 286 -4.37 4.39 40.75
N LYS A 287 -4.27 5.69 40.45
CA LYS A 287 -3.46 6.66 41.22
C LYS A 287 -4.27 7.36 42.30
N CYS A 288 -5.53 7.66 42.03
CA CYS A 288 -6.48 8.15 43.02
C CYS A 288 -6.87 6.93 43.85
N LYS A 289 -6.38 6.85 45.09
CA LYS A 289 -6.59 5.81 46.11
C LYS A 289 -8.08 5.55 46.43
N ASN A 290 -8.82 5.15 45.41
CA ASN A 290 -10.22 4.72 45.41
C ASN A 290 -10.27 3.28 44.90
N SER A 291 -9.30 2.46 45.29
CA SER A 291 -9.45 1.03 45.12
C SER A 291 -10.69 0.61 45.93
N ALA A 292 -11.46 -0.39 45.48
CA ALA A 292 -12.62 -0.87 46.25
C ALA A 292 -12.25 -1.31 47.69
N TRP A 293 -10.95 -1.44 47.97
CA TRP A 293 -10.34 -1.78 49.24
C TRP A 293 -10.29 -0.62 50.23
N GLU A 294 -10.18 0.62 49.75
CA GLU A 294 -10.08 1.86 50.55
C GLU A 294 -11.44 2.53 50.75
N ARG A 295 -12.51 1.98 50.15
CA ARG A 295 -13.88 2.44 50.43
C ARG A 295 -14.31 1.96 51.80
N SER A 296 -15.13 2.77 52.45
CA SER A 296 -15.79 2.34 53.66
C SER A 296 -16.61 1.07 53.41
N SER A 297 -16.60 0.17 54.39
CA SER A 297 -17.35 -1.08 54.35
C SER A 297 -17.98 -1.29 55.71
N GLU A 298 -19.21 -1.74 55.72
CA GLU A 298 -19.89 -2.15 56.93
C GLU A 298 -19.54 -3.61 57.22
N ILE A 299 -19.08 -3.90 58.43
CA ILE A 299 -19.10 -5.26 58.98
C ILE A 299 -20.45 -5.46 59.68
N TYR A 300 -21.09 -6.60 59.48
CA TYR A 300 -22.41 -6.86 60.02
C TYR A 300 -22.58 -8.30 60.51
N LEU A 301 -23.41 -8.45 61.53
CA LEU A 301 -23.95 -9.73 61.96
C LEU A 301 -25.46 -9.69 61.77
N ILE A 302 -25.98 -10.56 60.91
CA ILE A 302 -27.42 -10.70 60.68
C ILE A 302 -27.92 -12.03 61.23
N LYS A 303 -29.18 -12.03 61.68
CA LYS A 303 -29.96 -13.22 61.99
C LYS A 303 -30.93 -13.48 60.85
N ILE A 304 -30.97 -14.71 60.37
CA ILE A 304 -31.89 -15.15 59.33
C ILE A 304 -32.81 -16.21 59.92
N GLU A 305 -34.12 -16.06 59.71
CA GLU A 305 -35.15 -17.03 60.11
C GLU A 305 -35.93 -17.49 58.88
N ALA A 306 -35.90 -18.79 58.57
CA ALA A 306 -36.60 -19.39 57.43
C ALA A 306 -36.89 -20.88 57.68
N LYS A 307 -38.03 -21.40 57.21
CA LYS A 307 -38.39 -22.84 57.29
C LYS A 307 -38.13 -23.47 58.67
N ASN A 308 -38.54 -22.79 59.75
CA ASN A 308 -38.33 -23.18 61.16
C ASN A 308 -36.86 -23.26 61.62
N ARG A 309 -35.91 -22.77 60.83
CA ARG A 309 -34.48 -22.67 61.20
C ARG A 309 -34.12 -21.22 61.47
N LYS A 310 -33.18 -21.01 62.40
CA LYS A 310 -32.61 -19.71 62.72
C LYS A 310 -31.09 -19.82 62.76
N TRP A 311 -30.40 -18.95 62.06
CA TRP A 311 -28.94 -18.93 62.03
C TRP A 311 -28.41 -17.50 61.94
N LEU A 312 -27.12 -17.35 62.20
CA LEU A 312 -26.38 -16.11 62.06
C LEU A 312 -25.53 -16.14 60.80
N LYS A 313 -25.38 -14.99 60.17
CA LYS A 313 -24.43 -14.77 59.08
C LYS A 313 -23.61 -13.51 59.37
N LEU A 314 -22.30 -13.69 59.43
CA LEU A 314 -21.33 -12.60 59.48
C LEU A 314 -20.84 -12.31 58.07
N GLY A 315 -20.65 -11.04 57.76
CA GLY A 315 -19.83 -10.63 56.64
C GLY A 315 -19.60 -9.13 56.58
N HIS A 316 -19.05 -8.66 55.45
CA HIS A 316 -18.91 -7.22 55.20
C HIS A 316 -19.38 -6.80 53.79
N THR A 317 -19.84 -5.54 53.65
CA THR A 317 -20.39 -4.98 52.40
C THR A 317 -20.53 -3.46 52.47
N GLU A 318 -20.71 -2.80 51.33
CA GLU A 318 -21.11 -1.37 51.26
C GLU A 318 -22.64 -1.21 51.39
N ASN A 319 -23.41 -2.27 51.12
CA ASN A 319 -24.87 -2.28 51.23
C ASN A 319 -25.36 -3.67 51.66
N ILE A 320 -25.92 -3.76 52.87
CA ILE A 320 -26.34 -5.03 53.50
C ILE A 320 -27.54 -5.62 52.78
N GLU A 321 -28.49 -4.80 52.32
CA GLU A 321 -29.71 -5.26 51.68
C GLU A 321 -29.42 -5.99 50.36
N LYS A 322 -28.59 -5.39 49.50
CA LYS A 322 -28.12 -6.03 48.25
C LYS A 322 -27.35 -7.31 48.54
N ARG A 323 -26.58 -7.34 49.63
CA ARG A 323 -25.81 -8.53 49.99
C ARG A 323 -26.70 -9.67 50.46
N CYS A 324 -27.76 -9.39 51.23
CA CYS A 324 -28.78 -10.39 51.58
C CYS A 324 -29.44 -11.01 50.34
N LEU A 325 -29.73 -10.22 49.30
CA LEU A 325 -30.27 -10.73 48.03
C LEU A 325 -29.29 -11.64 47.26
N GLN A 326 -27.98 -11.44 47.44
CA GLN A 326 -26.92 -12.24 46.81
C GLN A 326 -26.73 -13.60 47.48
N TYR A 327 -27.20 -13.80 48.70
CA TYR A 327 -27.14 -15.10 49.37
C TYR A 327 -28.12 -16.11 48.78
N GLY A 328 -29.21 -15.64 48.18
CA GLY A 328 -30.25 -16.54 47.65
C GLY A 328 -31.04 -17.22 48.76
N ILE A 329 -31.29 -16.49 49.86
CA ILE A 329 -32.16 -16.93 50.95
C ILE A 329 -33.64 -17.02 50.50
N PRO A 330 -34.47 -17.90 51.13
CA PRO A 330 -35.89 -18.00 50.82
C PRO A 330 -36.61 -16.65 50.90
N ARG A 331 -37.58 -16.39 50.01
CA ARG A 331 -38.26 -15.08 49.91
C ARG A 331 -39.09 -14.73 51.16
N ASP A 332 -39.56 -15.74 51.87
CA ASP A 332 -40.29 -15.65 53.12
C ASP A 332 -39.38 -15.51 54.36
N SER A 333 -38.05 -15.47 54.17
CA SER A 333 -37.11 -15.35 55.29
C SER A 333 -37.23 -13.99 55.98
N LYS A 334 -37.20 -13.99 57.31
CA LYS A 334 -37.03 -12.77 58.10
C LYS A 334 -35.55 -12.54 58.37
N VAL A 335 -35.03 -11.39 57.94
CA VAL A 335 -33.64 -10.97 58.21
C VAL A 335 -33.65 -9.84 59.22
N SER A 336 -32.89 -9.98 60.31
CA SER A 336 -32.72 -8.95 61.34
C SER A 336 -31.23 -8.61 61.50
N ILE A 337 -30.88 -7.33 61.40
CA ILE A 337 -29.51 -6.87 61.65
C ILE A 337 -29.29 -6.82 63.17
N LEU A 338 -28.40 -7.67 63.68
CA LEU A 338 -28.07 -7.73 65.10
C LEU A 338 -26.91 -6.79 65.45
N TYR A 339 -25.94 -6.66 64.53
CA TYR A 339 -24.80 -5.78 64.67
C TYR A 339 -24.44 -5.19 63.32
N ARG A 340 -24.03 -3.91 63.32
CA ARG A 340 -23.41 -3.25 62.17
C ARG A 340 -22.42 -2.20 62.66
N SER A 341 -21.28 -2.09 61.97
CA SER A 341 -20.33 -1.01 62.18
C SER A 341 -19.68 -0.62 60.86
N THR A 342 -19.62 0.68 60.60
CA THR A 342 -18.98 1.24 59.41
C THR A 342 -17.49 1.41 59.68
N LEU A 343 -16.68 0.86 58.78
CA LEU A 343 -15.22 0.92 58.85
C LEU A 343 -14.69 1.71 57.65
N ASP A 344 -13.62 2.47 57.85
CA ASP A 344 -13.08 3.38 56.83
C ASP A 344 -12.53 2.65 55.59
N SER A 345 -12.18 1.37 55.75
CA SER A 345 -11.72 0.56 54.62
C SER A 345 -12.27 -0.86 54.66
N ARG A 346 -12.57 -1.40 53.48
CA ARG A 346 -12.92 -2.79 53.26
C ARG A 346 -11.83 -3.76 53.72
N VAL A 347 -10.55 -3.36 53.69
CA VAL A 347 -9.43 -4.18 54.18
C VAL A 347 -9.57 -4.45 55.68
N ILE A 348 -9.90 -3.42 56.46
CA ILE A 348 -10.12 -3.58 57.91
C ILE A 348 -11.32 -4.50 58.14
N ALA A 349 -12.44 -4.26 57.44
CA ALA A 349 -13.65 -5.07 57.57
C ALA A 349 -13.39 -6.55 57.27
N GLN A 350 -12.67 -6.85 56.18
CA GLN A 350 -12.31 -8.21 55.81
C GLN A 350 -11.37 -8.87 56.82
N LYS A 351 -10.41 -8.11 57.37
CA LYS A 351 -9.49 -8.62 58.40
C LYS A 351 -10.28 -9.05 59.65
N ILE A 352 -11.21 -8.23 60.11
CA ILE A 352 -12.04 -8.52 61.29
C ILE A 352 -13.00 -9.68 61.03
N GLU A 353 -13.66 -9.70 59.85
CA GLU A 353 -14.49 -10.83 59.41
C GLU A 353 -13.70 -12.14 59.48
N LYS A 354 -12.50 -12.18 58.89
CA LYS A 354 -11.63 -13.36 58.89
C LYS A 354 -11.26 -13.80 60.31
N LEU A 355 -10.79 -12.88 61.15
CA LEU A 355 -10.43 -13.19 62.54
C LEU A 355 -11.61 -13.78 63.32
N THR A 356 -12.82 -13.27 63.07
CA THR A 356 -14.04 -13.76 63.70
C THR A 356 -14.41 -15.14 63.17
N HIS A 357 -14.34 -15.37 61.85
CA HIS A 357 -14.57 -16.69 61.28
C HIS A 357 -13.59 -17.74 61.81
N ASP A 358 -12.30 -17.39 61.91
CA ASP A 358 -11.26 -18.26 62.47
C ASP A 358 -11.58 -18.62 63.93
N LYS A 359 -11.95 -17.63 64.76
CA LYS A 359 -12.30 -17.81 66.17
C LYS A 359 -13.51 -18.71 66.40
N PHE A 360 -14.54 -18.59 65.57
CA PHE A 360 -15.82 -19.29 65.74
C PHE A 360 -16.01 -20.49 64.79
N SER A 361 -14.97 -20.89 64.06
CA SER A 361 -15.00 -21.98 63.07
C SER A 361 -15.59 -23.30 63.60
N ASN A 362 -15.35 -23.64 64.86
CA ASN A 362 -15.91 -24.84 65.52
C ASN A 362 -17.44 -24.82 65.68
N TYR A 363 -18.08 -23.66 65.50
CA TYR A 363 -19.53 -23.49 65.58
C TYR A 363 -20.20 -23.43 64.20
N ASN A 364 -19.47 -23.65 63.11
CA ASN A 364 -20.06 -23.63 61.78
C ASN A 364 -21.20 -24.65 61.67
N LEU A 365 -22.34 -24.21 61.14
CA LEU A 365 -23.42 -25.09 60.74
C LEU A 365 -22.99 -25.94 59.54
N ASN A 366 -23.64 -27.09 59.36
CA ASN A 366 -23.33 -27.99 58.26
C ASN A 366 -23.50 -27.28 56.90
N HIS A 367 -22.43 -27.20 56.10
CA HIS A 367 -22.45 -26.47 54.83
C HIS A 367 -23.44 -27.03 53.82
N SER A 368 -23.68 -28.35 53.80
CA SER A 368 -24.63 -29.00 52.89
C SER A 368 -26.05 -28.53 53.19
N GLU A 369 -26.43 -28.51 54.47
CA GLU A 369 -27.73 -28.02 54.90
C GLU A 369 -27.90 -26.51 54.64
N MET A 370 -26.84 -25.73 54.87
CA MET A 370 -26.91 -24.29 54.64
C MET A 370 -26.98 -23.92 53.15
N ASN A 371 -26.41 -24.74 52.28
CA ASN A 371 -26.48 -24.53 50.82
C ASN A 371 -27.93 -24.65 50.30
N GLU A 372 -28.78 -25.47 50.92
CA GLU A 372 -30.22 -25.53 50.59
C GLU A 372 -30.97 -24.23 50.94
N LEU A 373 -30.47 -23.49 51.93
CA LEU A 373 -31.03 -22.23 52.39
C LEU A 373 -30.35 -21.02 51.73
N HIS A 374 -29.15 -21.18 51.18
CA HIS A 374 -28.35 -20.12 50.56
C HIS A 374 -28.03 -20.49 49.10
N THR A 375 -29.03 -20.41 48.24
CA THR A 375 -29.00 -20.96 46.87
C THR A 375 -28.00 -20.29 45.92
N LYS A 376 -27.38 -19.17 46.32
CA LYS A 376 -26.42 -18.42 45.49
C LYS A 376 -25.02 -18.35 46.09
N SER A 377 -24.89 -17.95 47.36
CA SER A 377 -23.58 -17.76 48.00
C SER A 377 -23.66 -17.70 49.53
N GLY A 378 -22.51 -17.82 50.21
CA GLY A 378 -22.39 -17.53 51.65
C GLY A 378 -22.86 -18.65 52.59
N PHE A 379 -22.96 -19.89 52.11
CA PHE A 379 -23.37 -21.04 52.93
C PHE A 379 -22.27 -21.61 53.84
N THR A 380 -21.01 -21.21 53.65
CA THR A 380 -19.85 -21.78 54.37
C THR A 380 -19.58 -21.15 55.74
N GLU A 381 -20.06 -19.94 56.02
CA GLU A 381 -19.87 -19.33 57.34
C GLU A 381 -21.21 -18.92 57.94
N CYS A 382 -22.01 -19.92 58.31
CA CYS A 382 -23.28 -19.75 59.03
C CYS A 382 -23.15 -20.34 60.43
N TYR A 383 -23.76 -19.71 61.42
CA TYR A 383 -23.56 -20.06 62.83
C TYR A 383 -24.89 -20.25 63.58
N PRO A 384 -24.93 -21.04 64.66
CA PRO A 384 -26.11 -21.16 65.50
C PRO A 384 -26.38 -19.86 66.27
N VAL A 385 -27.65 -19.53 66.50
CA VAL A 385 -28.06 -18.31 67.22
C VAL A 385 -27.56 -18.23 68.68
N LYS A 386 -27.14 -19.35 69.28
CA LYS A 386 -26.67 -19.41 70.67
C LYS A 386 -25.37 -18.63 70.92
N ILE A 387 -24.55 -18.40 69.90
CA ILE A 387 -23.26 -17.69 70.03
C ILE A 387 -23.34 -16.19 69.74
N THR A 388 -24.56 -15.63 69.61
CA THR A 388 -24.81 -14.25 69.18
C THR A 388 -24.00 -13.23 69.98
N LEU A 389 -24.14 -13.23 71.31
CA LEU A 389 -23.51 -12.23 72.19
C LEU A 389 -21.98 -12.34 72.20
N GLU A 390 -21.45 -13.57 72.20
CA GLU A 390 -20.01 -13.82 72.18
C GLU A 390 -19.39 -13.30 70.88
N MET A 391 -20.04 -13.55 69.75
CA MET A 391 -19.57 -13.10 68.43
C MET A 391 -19.64 -11.57 68.30
N MET A 392 -20.72 -10.93 68.75
CA MET A 392 -20.83 -9.46 68.75
C MET A 392 -19.72 -8.80 69.58
N ARG A 393 -19.50 -9.30 70.81
CA ARG A 393 -18.46 -8.79 71.70
C ARG A 393 -17.07 -8.95 71.10
N PHE A 394 -16.81 -10.08 70.44
CA PHE A 394 -15.53 -10.31 69.77
C PHE A 394 -15.30 -9.32 68.62
N ILE A 395 -16.32 -9.09 67.77
CA ILE A 395 -16.25 -8.12 66.67
C ILE A 395 -15.93 -6.73 67.20
N GLU A 396 -16.62 -6.27 68.26
CA GLU A 396 -16.38 -4.96 68.87
C GLU A 396 -14.93 -4.80 69.37
N ILE A 397 -14.40 -5.82 70.05
CA ILE A 397 -13.01 -5.81 70.55
C ILE A 397 -12.02 -5.69 69.38
N GLU A 398 -12.21 -6.45 68.30
CA GLU A 398 -11.31 -6.41 67.15
C GLU A 398 -11.39 -5.11 66.36
N ILE A 399 -12.57 -4.48 66.31
CA ILE A 399 -12.73 -3.13 65.75
C ILE A 399 -11.90 -2.12 66.54
N VAL A 400 -12.03 -2.10 67.88
CA VAL A 400 -11.29 -1.18 68.75
C VAL A 400 -9.77 -1.39 68.60
N LYS A 401 -9.30 -2.64 68.56
CA LYS A 401 -7.89 -2.95 68.33
C LYS A 401 -7.40 -2.42 66.98
N CYS A 402 -8.18 -2.58 65.91
CA CYS A 402 -7.80 -2.10 64.58
C CYS A 402 -7.72 -0.57 64.52
N ILE A 403 -8.66 0.13 65.15
CA ILE A 403 -8.66 1.61 65.21
C ILE A 403 -7.46 2.13 66.02
N PHE A 404 -7.15 1.49 67.16
CA PHE A 404 -6.04 1.91 68.01
C PHE A 404 -4.67 1.72 67.33
N ILE A 405 -4.49 0.63 66.56
CA ILE A 405 -3.26 0.38 65.80
C ILE A 405 -3.07 1.37 64.64
N GLN A 406 -4.15 1.92 64.07
CA GLN A 406 -4.05 2.89 62.98
C GLN A 406 -3.76 4.33 63.44
N SER A 407 -3.98 4.61 64.73
CA SER A 407 -3.79 5.93 65.33
C SER A 407 -2.39 6.14 65.93
N ASN A 408 -1.60 5.06 66.04
CA ASN A 408 -0.20 5.06 66.46
C ASN A 408 0.69 4.65 65.28
#